data_AF-A0A4Q3JL29-F1
#
_entry.id   AF-A0A4Q3JL29-F1
#
_cell.length_a   1.000
_cell.length_b   1.000
_cell.length_c   1.000
_cell.angle_alpha   90.00
_cell.angle_beta   90.00
_cell.angle_gamma   90.00
#
_symmetry.space_group_name_H-M   'P 1'
#
loop_
_entity.id
_entity.type
_entity.pdbx_description
1 polymer ?
#
loop_
_entity_poly.entity_id
_entity_poly.type
_entity_poly.pdbx_seq_one_letter_code
_entity_poly.pdbx_strand_id
1 'polypeptide(L)' 'MAVDREKVVETALKYIEKKRYDKAIIEYQRILAEDPNDPRILQKIAEAQLKGKFVPEAIETYARIGKLYTQKGFAQQA' A
#
# COMPACT_ATOMS: atom_id res chain seq x y z
N MET A 1 -19.88 0.54 -6.99
CA MET A 1 -19.72 1.25 -5.69
C MET A 1 -18.26 1.63 -5.59
N ALA A 2 -17.95 2.92 -5.63
CA ALA A 2 -16.57 3.38 -5.48
C ALA A 2 -16.04 2.97 -4.11
N VAL A 3 -14.84 2.40 -4.04
CA VAL A 3 -14.20 2.14 -2.74
C VAL A 3 -13.99 3.48 -2.05
N ASP A 4 -14.62 3.66 -0.90
CA ASP A 4 -14.48 4.85 -0.08
C ASP A 4 -13.09 4.84 0.56
N ARG A 5 -12.12 5.44 -0.15
CA ARG A 5 -10.69 5.38 0.17
C ARG A 5 -10.43 5.86 1.60
N GLU A 6 -11.10 6.94 2.00
CA GLU A 6 -10.96 7.51 3.34
C GLU A 6 -11.42 6.54 4.42
N LYS A 7 -12.59 5.91 4.23
CA LYS A 7 -13.10 4.92 5.18
C LYS A 7 -12.21 3.68 5.28
N VAL A 8 -11.66 3.23 4.16
CA VAL A 8 -10.74 2.08 4.13
C VAL A 8 -9.42 2.40 4.84
N VAL A 9 -8.86 3.59 4.60
CA VAL A 9 -7.65 4.06 5.31
C VAL A 9 -7.90 4.17 6.81
N GLU A 10 -9.02 4.75 7.24
CA GLU A 10 -9.37 4.85 8.66
C GLU A 10 -9.48 3.46 9.30
N THR A 11 -10.13 2.52 8.62
CA THR A 11 -10.29 1.13 9.09
C THR A 11 -8.93 0.44 9.21
N ALA A 12 -8.06 0.60 8.22
CA ALA A 12 -6.71 0.07 8.24
C ALA A 12 -5.88 0.67 9.41
N LEU A 13 -5.97 1.98 9.66
CA LEU A 13 -5.30 2.62 10.80
C LEU A 13 -5.77 2.03 12.14
N LYS A 14 -7.08 1.84 12.32
CA LYS A 14 -7.65 1.18 13.51
C LYS A 14 -7.09 -0.23 13.70
N TYR A 15 -6.85 -0.97 12.61
CA TYR A 15 -6.22 -2.28 12.68
C TYR A 15 -4.74 -2.20 13.06
N ILE A 16 -4.00 -1.21 12.54
CA ILE A 16 -2.60 -0.94 12.90
C ILE A 16 -2.48 -0.63 14.40
N GLU A 17 -3.36 0.21 14.95
CA GLU A 17 -3.38 0.52 16.39
C GLU A 17 -3.60 -0.73 17.24
N LYS A 18 -4.42 -1.67 16.74
CA LYS A 18 -4.67 -2.98 17.36
C LYS A 18 -3.57 -4.01 17.06
N LYS A 19 -2.46 -3.60 16.42
CA LYS A 19 -1.36 -4.47 15.96
C LYS A 19 -1.80 -5.60 15.01
N ARG A 20 -2.95 -5.43 14.35
CA ARG A 20 -3.51 -6.36 13.34
C ARG A 20 -3.08 -5.91 11.95
N TYR A 21 -1.79 -5.98 11.68
CA TYR A 21 -1.18 -5.47 10.46
C TYR A 21 -1.64 -6.24 9.21
N ASP A 22 -1.86 -7.55 9.35
CA ASP A 22 -2.48 -8.43 8.36
C ASP A 22 -3.81 -7.87 7.84
N LYS A 23 -4.72 -7.48 8.75
CA LYS A 23 -6.02 -6.92 8.38
C LYS A 23 -5.90 -5.53 7.76
N ALA A 24 -4.98 -4.71 8.27
CA ALA A 24 -4.72 -3.39 7.69
C ALA A 24 -4.25 -3.50 6.23
N ILE A 25 -3.38 -4.46 5.93
CA ILE A 25 -2.89 -4.71 4.57
C ILE A 25 -4.05 -5.11 3.65
N ILE A 26 -4.94 -6.02 4.09
CA ILE A 26 -6.11 -6.44 3.32
C ILE A 26 -7.01 -5.24 3.00
N GLU A 27 -7.27 -4.36 3.96
CA GLU A 27 -8.06 -3.15 3.71
C GLU A 27 -7.40 -2.27 2.65
N TYR A 28 -6.09 -1.99 2.76
CA TYR A 28 -5.38 -1.20 1.74
C TYR A 28 -5.39 -1.86 0.35
N GLN A 29 -5.34 -3.19 0.27
CA GLN A 29 -5.44 -3.91 -1.01
C GLN A 29 -6.77 -3.67 -1.72
N ARG A 30 -7.85 -3.36 -1.00
CA ARG A 30 -9.14 -2.99 -1.61
C ARG A 30 -9.05 -1.68 -2.38
N ILE A 31 -8.21 -0.74 -1.93
CA ILE A 31 -7.96 0.51 -2.68
C ILE A 31 -7.12 0.19 -3.92
N LEU A 32 -6.14 -0.72 -3.80
CA LEU A 32 -5.37 -1.17 -4.95
C LEU A 32 -6.19 -1.97 -5.98
N ALA A 33 -7.36 -2.50 -5.61
CA ALA A 33 -8.25 -3.11 -6.60
C ALA A 33 -8.78 -2.08 -7.61
N GLU A 34 -8.98 -0.83 -7.17
CA GLU A 34 -9.42 0.27 -8.02
C GLU A 34 -8.23 0.97 -8.70
N ASP A 35 -7.12 1.15 -7.97
CA ASP A 35 -5.88 1.73 -8.50
C ASP A 35 -4.68 0.85 -8.14
N PRO A 36 -4.40 -0.19 -8.95
CA PRO A 36 -3.36 -1.17 -8.64
C PRO A 36 -1.94 -0.60 -8.65
N ASN A 37 -1.76 0.61 -9.19
CA ASN A 37 -0.46 1.26 -9.33
C ASN A 37 -0.38 2.56 -8.53
N ASP A 38 -1.21 2.73 -7.49
CA ASP A 38 -1.10 3.86 -6.57
C ASP A 38 0.11 3.68 -5.62
N PRO A 39 1.20 4.44 -5.81
CA PRO A 39 2.38 4.31 -4.97
C PRO A 39 2.13 4.76 -3.53
N ARG A 40 1.11 5.60 -3.28
CA ARG A 40 0.77 6.07 -1.93
C ARG A 40 0.21 4.95 -1.08
N ILE A 41 -0.68 4.14 -1.64
CA ILE A 41 -1.27 2.99 -0.95
C ILE A 41 -0.27 1.85 -0.81
N LEU A 42 0.54 1.60 -1.85
CA LEU A 42 1.64 0.64 -1.76
C LEU A 42 2.61 1.02 -0.63
N GLN A 43 2.91 2.31 -0.45
CA GLN A 43 3.76 2.77 0.65
C GLN A 43 3.12 2.46 2.02
N LYS A 44 1.81 2.70 2.18
CA LYS A 44 1.08 2.38 3.40
C LYS A 44 1.07 0.89 3.72
N ILE A 45 0.93 0.04 2.70
CA ILE A 45 1.04 -1.43 2.84
C ILE A 45 2.44 -1.81 3.30
N ALA A 46 3.48 -1.27 2.68
CA ALA A 46 4.87 -1.56 3.04
C ALA A 46 5.19 -1.14 4.49
N GLU A 47 4.72 0.04 4.92
CA GLU A 47 4.83 0.49 6.31
C GLU A 47 4.12 -0.47 7.28
N ALA A 48 2.90 -0.91 6.94
CA ALA A 48 2.14 -1.86 7.76
C ALA A 48 2.85 -3.23 7.82
N GLN A 49 3.42 -3.70 6.71
CA GLN A 49 4.21 -4.92 6.63
C GLN A 49 5.44 -4.86 7.53
N LEU A 50 6.20 -3.76 7.48
CA LEU A 50 7.35 -3.55 8.37
C LEU A 50 6.96 -3.57 9.84
N LYS A 51 5.86 -2.89 10.21
CA LYS A 51 5.36 -2.91 11.59
C LYS A 51 4.90 -4.31 12.03
N GLY A 52 4.35 -5.09 11.09
CA GLY A 52 3.95 -6.48 11.28
C GLY A 52 5.09 -7.50 11.22
N LYS A 53 6.33 -7.07 11.01
CA LYS A 53 7.50 -7.93 10.79
C LYS A 53 7.41 -8.83 9.54
N PHE A 54 6.55 -8.46 8.58
CA PHE A 54 6.46 -9.04 7.24
C PHE A 54 7.54 -8.45 6.33
N VAL A 55 8.80 -8.60 6.73
CA VAL A 55 9.95 -7.95 6.07
C VAL A 55 10.13 -8.40 4.62
N PRO A 56 10.02 -9.69 4.26
CA PRO A 56 10.11 -10.13 2.87
C PRO A 56 9.08 -9.42 1.97
N GLU A 57 7.81 -9.39 2.39
CA GLU A 57 6.74 -8.79 1.61
C GLU A 57 6.87 -7.26 1.53
N ALA A 58 7.40 -6.61 2.57
CA ALA A 58 7.71 -5.19 2.57
C ALA A 58 8.77 -4.85 1.51
N ILE A 59 9.82 -5.66 1.39
CA ILE A 59 10.89 -5.46 0.40
C ILE A 59 10.31 -5.53 -1.01
N GLU A 60 9.48 -6.53 -1.31
CA GLU A 60 8.84 -6.66 -2.63
C GLU A 60 7.93 -5.46 -2.93
N THR A 61 7.18 -5.00 -1.94
CA THR A 61 6.28 -3.84 -2.08
C THR A 61 7.07 -2.56 -2.32
N TYR A 62 8.15 -2.31 -1.59
CA TYR A 62 9.04 -1.16 -1.83
C TYR A 62 9.73 -1.24 -3.19
N ALA A 63 10.17 -2.43 -3.62
CA ALA A 63 10.75 -2.62 -4.94
C ALA A 63 9.73 -2.27 -6.04
N ARG A 64 8.46 -2.64 -5.87
CA ARG A 64 7.38 -2.27 -6.78
C ARG A 64 7.16 -0.75 -6.83
N ILE A 65 7.14 -0.07 -5.68
CA ILE A 65 7.04 1.39 -5.60
C ILE A 65 8.20 2.06 -6.35
N GLY A 66 9.43 1.60 -6.11
CA GLY A 66 10.62 2.09 -6.81
C GLY A 66 10.48 1.94 -8.32
N LYS A 67 10.08 0.76 -8.80
CA LYS A 67 9.80 0.52 -10.23
C LYS A 67 8.72 1.44 -10.79
N LEU A 68 7.66 1.72 -10.06
CA LEU A 68 6.61 2.65 -10.50
C LEU A 68 7.11 4.08 -10.61
N TYR A 69 7.92 4.55 -9.66
CA TYR A 69 8.53 5.88 -9.73
C TYR A 69 9.55 5.99 -10.86
N THR A 70 10.40 4.98 -11.05
CA THR A 70 11.36 4.96 -12.17
C THR A 70 10.64 4.92 -13.51
N GLN A 71 9.59 4.11 -13.67
CA GLN A 71 8.80 4.07 -14.90
C GLN A 71 8.08 5.39 -15.17
N LYS A 72 7.50 6.03 -14.15
CA LYS A 72 6.86 7.36 -14.30
C LYS A 72 7.88 8.46 -14.61
N GLY A 73 9.06 8.42 -13.99
CA GLY A 73 10.16 9.35 -14.28
C GLY A 73 10.74 9.18 -15.68
N PHE A 74 10.85 7.94 -16.18
CA PHE A 74 11.24 7.65 -17.57
C PHE A 74 10.17 8.10 -18.57
N ALA A 75 8.88 7.95 -18.23
CA ALA A 75 7.77 8.34 -19.09
C ALA A 75 7.60 9.87 -19.26
N GLN A 76 8.30 10.70 -18.47
CA GLN A 76 8.31 12.16 -18.63
C GLN A 76 9.47 12.68 -19.50
N GLN A 77 10.32 11.79 -20.04
CA GLN A 77 11.48 12.17 -20.87
C GLN A 77 11.42 11.63 -22.31
N ALA A 78 10.23 11.40 -22.85
CA ALA A 78 10.03 11.06 -24.27
C ALA A 78 9.16 12.10 -24.97
#